data_AF-A0A2G8SVR3-F1
#
_entry.id   AF-A0A2G8SVR3-F1
#
_cell.length_a   1.000
_cell.length_b   1.000
_cell.length_c   1.000
_cell.angle_alpha   90.00
_cell.angle_beta   90.00
_cell.angle_gamma   90.00
#
_symmetry.space_group_name_H-M   'P 1'
#
loop_
_entity.id
_entity.type
_entity.pdbx_description
1 polymer ?
#
loop_
_entity_poly.entity_id
_entity_poly.type
_entity_poly.pdbx_seq_one_letter_code
_entity_poly.pdbx_strand_id
1 'polypeptide(L)'
;MIIFFCDEAQRYSLHEYEWLRDVHDELAQCGVRLTTFLVGQERLCEQRARFQESGDTHIVKRFMVETLRFRGIRSAVDAATCLKSYDEHAYPVGQRLEFHTLLLPARL
;
A
#
# COMPACT_ATOMS: atom_id res chain seq x y z
N MET A 1 -6.04 -15.42 11.49
CA MET A 1 -5.90 -13.97 11.25
C MET A 1 -5.47 -13.79 9.81
N ILE A 2 -6.09 -12.86 9.09
CA ILE A 2 -5.80 -12.55 7.69
C ILE A 2 -5.30 -11.10 7.64
N ILE A 3 -4.26 -10.86 6.83
CA ILE A 3 -3.76 -9.52 6.52
C ILE A 3 -4.08 -9.25 5.05
N PHE A 4 -4.74 -8.13 4.77
CA PHE A 4 -5.13 -7.75 3.43
C PHE A 4 -4.57 -6.37 3.08
N PHE A 5 -3.83 -6.31 1.98
CA PHE A 5 -3.27 -5.07 1.44
C PHE A 5 -4.11 -4.61 0.25
N CYS A 6 -4.69 -3.42 0.35
CA CYS A 6 -5.40 -2.77 -0.73
C CYS A 6 -4.47 -1.73 -1.36
N ASP A 7 -3.97 -2.02 -2.55
CA ASP A 7 -3.19 -1.05 -3.31
C ASP A 7 -4.10 -0.05 -4.04
N GLU A 8 -3.59 1.15 -4.27
CA GLU A 8 -4.32 2.26 -4.92
C GLU A 8 -5.69 2.54 -4.27
N ALA A 9 -5.78 2.45 -2.95
CA ALA A 9 -7.03 2.54 -2.19
C ALA A 9 -7.80 3.86 -2.36
N GLN A 10 -7.14 4.93 -2.82
CA GLN A 10 -7.81 6.20 -3.18
C GLN A 10 -8.78 6.06 -4.37
N ARG A 11 -8.74 4.94 -5.08
CA ARG A 11 -9.64 4.64 -6.20
C ARG A 11 -10.97 4.05 -5.76
N TYR A 12 -11.06 3.54 -4.53
CA TYR A 12 -12.28 2.92 -4.03
C TYR A 12 -13.36 3.97 -3.84
N SER A 13 -14.58 3.63 -4.24
CA SER A 13 -15.81 4.33 -3.92
C SER A 13 -16.26 4.00 -2.49
N LEU A 14 -17.21 4.78 -1.97
CA LEU A 14 -17.86 4.46 -0.69
C LEU A 14 -18.47 3.04 -0.69
N HIS A 15 -19.06 2.63 -1.82
CA HIS A 15 -19.68 1.31 -1.94
C HIS A 15 -18.67 0.16 -1.80
N GLU A 16 -17.46 0.32 -2.35
CA GLU A 16 -16.39 -0.68 -2.20
C GLU A 16 -15.89 -0.76 -0.74
N TYR A 17 -15.90 0.36 -0.01
CA TYR A 17 -15.61 0.35 1.43
C TYR A 17 -16.72 -0.33 2.24
N GLU A 18 -17.99 -0.17 1.86
CA GLU A 18 -19.11 -0.89 2.48
C GLU A 18 -19.00 -2.40 2.24
N TRP A 19 -18.69 -2.82 1.01
CA TRP A 19 -18.43 -4.23 0.72
C TRP A 19 -17.28 -4.80 1.55
N LEU A 20 -16.20 -4.02 1.70
CA LEU A 20 -15.08 -4.44 2.54
C LEU A 20 -15.48 -4.54 4.02
N ARG A 21 -16.38 -3.67 4.51
CA ARG A 21 -16.95 -3.78 5.86
C ARG A 21 -17.73 -5.09 6.00
N ASP A 22 -18.58 -5.42 5.05
CA ASP A 22 -19.37 -6.65 5.07
C ASP A 22 -18.47 -7.88 5.08
N VAL A 23 -17.37 -7.89 4.31
CA VAL A 23 -16.36 -8.97 4.36
C VAL A 23 -15.71 -9.08 5.74
N HIS A 24 -15.38 -7.95 6.39
CA HIS A 24 -14.87 -7.96 7.76
C HIS A 24 -15.87 -8.57 8.74
N ASP A 25 -17.16 -8.25 8.57
CA ASP A 25 -18.23 -8.71 9.46
C ASP A 25 -18.49 -10.22 9.30
N GLU A 26 -18.57 -10.72 8.07
CA GLU A 26 -18.71 -12.16 7.77
C GLU A 26 -17.52 -12.98 8.29
N LEU A 27 -16.30 -12.48 8.10
CA LEU A 27 -15.10 -13.14 8.63
C LEU A 27 -15.09 -13.13 10.16
N ALA A 28 -15.52 -12.04 10.79
CA ALA A 28 -15.61 -11.95 12.25
C ALA A 28 -16.64 -12.95 12.81
N GLN A 29 -17.78 -13.15 12.15
CA GLN A 29 -18.77 -14.17 12.51
C GLN A 29 -18.19 -15.59 12.45
N CYS A 30 -17.30 -15.84 11.49
CA CYS A 30 -16.54 -17.10 11.38
C CYS A 30 -15.36 -17.21 12.36
N GLY A 31 -15.15 -16.25 13.27
CA GLY A 31 -14.01 -16.22 14.19
C GLY A 31 -12.67 -15.84 13.53
N VAL A 32 -12.71 -15.30 12.32
CA VAL A 32 -11.52 -14.90 11.55
C VAL A 32 -11.33 -13.39 11.65
N ARG A 33 -10.25 -12.97 12.30
CA ARG A 33 -9.84 -11.56 12.32
C ARG A 33 -9.17 -11.15 11.01
N LEU A 34 -9.73 -10.15 10.32
CA LEU A 34 -9.14 -9.48 9.16
C LEU A 34 -8.50 -8.14 9.56
N THR A 35 -7.30 -7.87 9.08
CA THR A 35 -6.62 -6.58 9.23
C THR A 35 -6.29 -6.02 7.86
N THR A 36 -6.84 -4.85 7.55
CA THR A 36 -6.68 -4.20 6.24
C THR A 36 -5.65 -3.08 6.32
N PHE A 37 -4.70 -3.07 5.40
CA PHE A 37 -3.81 -1.95 5.12
C PHE A 37 -4.23 -1.30 3.81
N LEU A 38 -4.69 -0.06 3.90
CA LEU A 38 -4.96 0.76 2.71
C LEU A 38 -3.68 1.48 2.31
N VAL A 39 -3.17 1.16 1.13
CA VAL A 39 -1.98 1.77 0.55
C VAL A 39 -2.41 2.60 -0.64
N GLY A 40 -1.86 3.80 -0.76
CA GLY A 40 -2.26 4.73 -1.79
C GLY A 40 -1.55 6.06 -1.73
N GLN A 41 -2.04 6.99 -2.55
CA GLN A 41 -1.49 8.34 -2.67
C GLN A 41 -2.15 9.32 -1.67
N GLU A 42 -1.70 10.57 -1.68
CA GLU A 42 -2.22 11.66 -0.82
C GLU A 42 -3.75 11.80 -0.87
N ARG A 43 -4.34 11.52 -2.04
CA ARG A 43 -5.80 11.52 -2.26
C ARG A 43 -6.55 10.60 -1.30
N LEU A 44 -5.92 9.57 -0.75
CA LEU A 44 -6.51 8.72 0.28
C LEU A 44 -6.76 9.50 1.58
N CYS A 45 -5.87 10.44 1.94
CA CYS A 45 -6.07 11.34 3.08
C CYS A 45 -7.21 12.34 2.81
N GLU A 46 -7.32 12.86 1.59
CA GLU A 46 -8.44 13.71 1.17
C GLU A 46 -9.77 12.95 1.23
N GLN A 47 -9.77 11.70 0.77
CA GLN A 47 -10.93 10.82 0.84
C GLN A 47 -11.37 10.54 2.28
N ARG A 48 -10.41 10.29 3.18
CA ARG A 48 -10.68 10.19 4.62
C ARG A 48 -11.38 11.45 5.14
N ALA A 49 -10.88 12.64 4.81
CA ALA A 49 -11.50 13.90 5.23
C ALA A 49 -12.92 14.05 4.69
N ARG A 50 -13.16 13.70 3.41
CA ARG A 50 -14.49 13.70 2.80
C ARG A 50 -15.46 12.78 3.54
N PHE A 51 -15.04 11.57 3.90
CA PHE A 51 -15.88 10.64 4.68
C PHE A 51 -16.17 11.16 6.10
N GLN A 52 -15.28 11.94 6.70
CA GLN A 52 -15.56 12.60 7.99
C GLN A 52 -16.61 13.70 7.82
N GLU A 53 -16.51 14.51 6.76
CA GLU A 53 -17.43 15.61 6.45
C GLU A 53 -18.82 15.12 6.02
N SER A 54 -18.91 14.02 5.26
CA SER A 54 -20.18 13.44 4.81
C SER A 54 -20.93 12.66 5.90
N GLY A 55 -20.29 12.42 7.05
CA GLY A 55 -20.87 11.65 8.15
C GLY A 55 -20.62 10.14 8.09
N ASP A 56 -19.88 9.65 7.09
CA ASP A 56 -19.47 8.24 6.91
C ASP A 56 -18.34 7.82 7.89
N THR A 57 -18.48 8.25 9.14
CA THR A 57 -17.47 8.08 10.19
C THR A 57 -17.24 6.62 10.56
N HIS A 58 -18.17 5.72 10.26
CA HIS A 58 -18.02 4.27 10.48
C HIS A 58 -16.92 3.68 9.59
N ILE A 59 -16.81 4.11 8.33
CA ILE A 59 -15.73 3.69 7.43
C ILE A 59 -14.38 4.19 7.95
N VAL A 60 -14.32 5.47 8.34
CA VAL A 60 -13.09 6.08 8.87
C VAL A 60 -12.62 5.37 10.13
N LYS A 61 -13.53 5.10 11.08
CA LYS A 61 -13.23 4.41 12.33
C LYS A 61 -12.81 2.96 12.15
N ARG A 62 -13.16 2.32 11.04
CA ARG A 62 -12.82 0.92 10.78
C ARG A 62 -11.53 0.77 9.97
N PHE A 63 -11.30 1.64 9.00
CA PHE A 63 -10.21 1.47 8.03
C PHE A 63 -9.16 2.58 8.03
N MET A 64 -9.48 3.77 8.51
CA MET A 64 -8.64 4.98 8.31
C MET A 64 -8.32 5.71 9.62
N VAL A 65 -8.29 4.98 10.74
CA VAL A 65 -7.99 5.54 12.08
C VAL A 65 -6.55 6.04 12.13
N GLU A 66 -5.62 5.16 11.79
CA GLU A 66 -4.20 5.47 11.76
C GLU A 66 -3.76 5.77 10.32
N THR A 67 -2.84 6.70 10.17
CA THR A 67 -2.30 7.08 8.86
C THR A 67 -0.80 7.26 8.95
N LEU A 68 -0.08 6.50 8.13
CA LEU A 68 1.36 6.55 8.03
C LEU A 68 1.74 7.13 6.69
N ARG A 69 2.52 8.21 6.70
CA ARG A 69 3.03 8.85 5.49
C ARG A 69 4.41 8.31 5.18
N PHE A 70 4.52 7.64 4.05
CA PHE A 70 5.81 7.30 3.47
C PHE A 70 6.41 8.52 2.80
N ARG A 71 7.74 8.63 2.88
CA ARG A 71 8.51 9.63 2.15
C ARG A 71 9.29 8.95 1.05
N GLY A 72 9.44 9.64 -0.08
CA GLY A 72 10.40 9.23 -1.10
C GLY A 72 11.85 9.39 -0.65
N ILE A 73 12.77 9.01 -1.53
CA ILE A 73 14.21 9.25 -1.39
C ILE A 73 14.46 10.76 -1.40
N ARG A 74 15.15 11.27 -0.37
CA ARG A 74 15.43 12.72 -0.22
C ARG A 74 16.92 13.05 -0.20
N SER A 75 17.79 12.05 -0.17
CA SER A 75 19.23 12.23 -0.08
C SER A 75 19.97 11.11 -0.81
N ALA A 76 21.24 11.35 -1.12
CA ALA A 76 22.14 10.34 -1.66
C ALA A 76 22.28 9.13 -0.72
N VAL A 77 22.19 9.35 0.60
CA VAL A 77 22.23 8.27 1.62
C VAL A 77 20.97 7.42 1.59
N ASP A 78 19.78 8.03 1.48
CA ASP A 78 18.53 7.28 1.30
C ASP A 78 18.60 6.42 0.02
N ALA A 79 19.09 7.01 -1.07
CA ALA A 79 19.24 6.33 -2.35
C ALA A 79 20.21 5.14 -2.24
N ALA A 80 21.39 5.37 -1.67
CA ALA A 80 22.39 4.33 -1.44
C ALA A 80 21.85 3.20 -0.55
N THR A 81 21.04 3.53 0.47
CA THR A 81 20.42 2.53 1.35
C THR A 81 19.42 1.65 0.58
N CYS A 82 18.59 2.24 -0.27
CA CYS A 82 17.64 1.51 -1.11
C CYS A 82 18.33 0.65 -2.18
N LEU A 83 19.45 1.13 -2.73
CA LEU A 83 20.18 0.46 -3.80
C LEU A 83 21.23 -0.53 -3.29
N LYS A 84 21.57 -0.52 -2.00
CA LYS A 84 22.56 -1.43 -1.42
C LYS A 84 22.29 -2.91 -1.74
N SER A 85 21.01 -3.31 -1.76
CA SER A 85 20.65 -4.69 -2.12
C SER A 85 21.00 -5.06 -3.56
N TYR A 86 21.02 -4.08 -4.47
CA TYR A 86 21.41 -4.25 -5.87
C TYR A 86 22.91 -4.52 -6.01
N ASP A 87 23.74 -3.93 -5.14
CA ASP A 87 25.19 -4.19 -5.13
C ASP A 87 25.54 -5.54 -4.49
N GLU A 88 24.75 -5.96 -3.49
CA GLU A 88 25.04 -7.13 -2.66
C GLU A 88 24.42 -8.44 -3.18
N HIS A 89 23.37 -8.37 -4.00
CA HIS A 89 22.63 -9.55 -4.44
C HIS A 89 22.48 -9.59 -5.97
N ALA A 90 22.82 -10.74 -6.56
CA ALA A 90 22.63 -11.02 -7.98
C ALA A 90 21.45 -11.96 -8.18
N TYR A 91 20.54 -11.61 -9.10
CA TYR A 91 19.45 -12.48 -9.52
C TYR A 91 19.37 -12.55 -11.06
N PRO A 92 19.34 -13.75 -11.67
CA PRO A 92 19.46 -15.07 -11.03
C PRO A 92 20.87 -15.32 -10.45
N VAL A 93 20.94 -16.15 -9.40
CA VAL A 93 22.18 -16.43 -8.65
C VAL A 93 23.27 -16.96 -9.59
N GLY A 94 24.43 -16.31 -9.59
CA GLY A 94 25.57 -16.67 -10.45
C GLY A 94 25.65 -15.92 -11.79
N GLN A 95 24.62 -15.15 -12.17
CA GLN A 95 24.71 -14.16 -13.24
C GLN A 95 24.81 -12.77 -12.61
N ARG A 96 26.01 -12.18 -12.64
CA ARG A 96 26.17 -10.77 -12.32
C ARG A 96 25.66 -9.95 -13.50
N LEU A 97 24.34 -9.81 -13.59
CA LEU A 97 23.72 -8.84 -14.48
C LEU A 97 23.98 -7.47 -13.89
N GLU A 98 24.76 -6.66 -14.58
CA GLU A 98 24.91 -5.27 -14.21
C GLU A 98 23.55 -4.57 -14.42
N PHE A 99 22.99 -3.99 -13.36
CA PHE A 99 21.59 -3.54 -13.31
C PHE A 99 21.20 -2.52 -14.39
N HIS A 100 22.17 -1.82 -14.98
CA HIS A 100 21.94 -0.90 -16.09
C HIS A 100 21.32 -1.57 -17.33
N THR A 101 21.48 -2.88 -17.49
CA THR A 101 20.91 -3.64 -18.61
C THR A 101 19.46 -4.11 -18.36
N LEU A 102 19.01 -4.16 -17.11
CA LEU A 102 17.71 -4.77 -16.74
C LEU A 102 16.53 -3.78 -16.72
N LEU A 103 16.79 -2.52 -16.33
CA LEU A 103 15.72 -1.52 -16.09
C LEU A 103 15.56 -0.50 -17.23
N LEU A 104 16.47 -0.50 -18.20
CA LEU A 104 16.33 0.30 -19.42
C LEU A 104 15.79 -0.63 -20.51
N PRO A 105 14.69 -0.28 -21.20
CA PRO A 105 14.30 -1.04 -22.38
C PRO A 105 15.49 -1.02 -23.35
N ALA A 106 15.85 -2.20 -23.87
CA ALA A 106 16.78 -2.30 -24.98
C ALA A 106 16.28 -1.32 -26.04
N ARG A 107 17.09 -0.28 -26.32
CA ARG A 107 16.78 0.71 -27.35
C ARG A 107 16.48 -0.05 -28.64
N LEU A 108 15.29 0.18 -29.21
CA LEU A 108 14.98 -0.08 -30.62
C LEU A 108 15.94 0.71 -31.51
#